data_AF-A0A1G2TVY8-F1
#
_entry.id   AF-A0A1G2TVY8-F1
#
_cell.length_a   1.000
_cell.length_b   1.000
_cell.length_c   1.000
_cell.angle_alpha   90.00
_cell.angle_beta   90.00
_cell.angle_gamma   90.00
#
_symmetry.space_group_name_H-M   'P 1'
#
loop_
_entity.id
_entity.type
_entity.pdbx_description
1 polymer ?
#
loop_
_entity_poly.entity_id
_entity_poly.type
_entity_poly.pdbx_seq_one_letter_code
_entity_poly.pdbx_strand_id
1 'polypeptide(L)'
;MLWTAQEKRKLRKQMRSGVPIKEVQIGDRTHISIRYQVYQLGLYIKRWKRSELTILEKLVSEGKKPWEIDIPGRTKIAIRNKAIRAEIWKPKRRHIHQWKTAEVRNLIHLVSVCGYTARSLFLNERFPGRSIDSISQQLRRLRRKNIII
;
A
#
# COMPACT_ATOMS: atom_id res chain seq x y z
N MET A 1 -16.55 -6.89 16.16
CA MET A 1 -16.66 -8.23 16.79
C MET A 1 -15.30 -8.60 17.37
N LEU A 2 -15.21 -8.89 18.67
CA LEU A 2 -13.94 -9.16 19.35
C LEU A 2 -13.50 -10.63 19.16
N TRP A 3 -12.19 -10.86 19.08
CA TRP A 3 -11.60 -12.21 19.00
C TRP A 3 -11.37 -12.78 20.40
N THR A 4 -11.96 -13.95 20.67
CA THR A 4 -11.81 -14.67 21.93
C THR A 4 -10.41 -15.30 22.06
N ALA A 5 -10.03 -15.65 23.29
CA ALA A 5 -8.77 -16.35 23.55
C ALA A 5 -8.72 -17.73 22.86
N GLN A 6 -9.85 -18.44 22.80
CA GLN A 6 -9.96 -19.76 22.18
C GLN A 6 -9.77 -19.68 20.66
N GLU A 7 -10.40 -18.72 19.98
CA GLU A 7 -10.22 -18.49 18.54
C GLU A 7 -8.75 -18.15 18.23
N LYS A 8 -8.12 -17.26 19.01
CA LYS A 8 -6.70 -16.93 18.85
C LYS A 8 -5.80 -18.15 19.05
N ARG A 9 -6.13 -19.04 20.00
CA ARG A 9 -5.38 -20.28 20.25
C ARG A 9 -5.52 -21.27 19.08
N LYS A 10 -6.74 -21.47 18.56
CA LYS A 10 -7.00 -22.28 17.35
C LYS A 10 -6.23 -21.74 16.14
N LEU A 11 -6.27 -20.43 15.94
CA LEU A 11 -5.56 -19.75 14.85
C LEU A 11 -4.05 -19.98 14.95
N ARG A 12 -3.46 -19.79 16.14
CA ARG A 12 -2.04 -20.09 16.38
C ARG A 12 -1.68 -21.54 16.09
N LYS A 13 -2.54 -22.50 16.49
CA LYS A 13 -2.30 -23.92 16.25
C LYS A 13 -2.24 -24.24 14.76
N GLN A 14 -3.24 -23.81 13.99
CA GLN A 14 -3.29 -24.05 12.54
C GLN A 14 -2.15 -23.37 11.78
N MET A 15 -1.81 -22.13 12.15
CA MET A 15 -0.69 -21.42 11.53
C MET A 15 0.67 -22.09 11.84
N ARG A 16 0.85 -22.62 13.06
CA ARG A 16 2.07 -23.36 13.44
C ARG A 16 2.18 -24.72 12.76
N SER A 17 1.07 -25.39 12.48
CA SER A 17 1.04 -26.62 11.69
C SER A 17 1.21 -26.38 10.19
N GLY A 18 1.43 -25.14 9.76
CA GLY A 18 1.74 -24.80 8.38
C GLY A 18 0.53 -24.68 7.46
N VAL A 19 -0.69 -24.66 8.00
CA VAL A 19 -1.92 -24.51 7.20
C VAL A 19 -1.87 -23.17 6.45
N PRO A 20 -2.06 -23.17 5.12
CA PRO A 20 -2.16 -21.93 4.35
C PRO A 20 -3.30 -21.04 4.90
N ILE A 21 -3.09 -19.72 4.99
CA ILE A 21 -4.13 -18.79 5.51
C ILE A 21 -5.48 -18.97 4.80
N LYS A 22 -5.45 -19.30 3.51
CA LYS A 22 -6.67 -19.52 2.70
C LYS A 22 -7.51 -20.70 3.16
N GLU A 23 -6.88 -21.67 3.80
CA GLU A 23 -7.49 -22.91 4.29
C GLU A 23 -7.78 -22.84 5.80
N VAL A 24 -7.33 -21.78 6.48
CA VAL A 24 -7.61 -21.58 7.91
C VAL A 24 -9.08 -21.29 8.11
N GLN A 25 -9.73 -22.11 8.93
CA GLN A 25 -11.12 -21.96 9.33
C GLN A 25 -11.23 -21.76 10.85
N ILE A 26 -11.89 -20.68 11.27
CA ILE A 26 -12.13 -20.33 12.67
C ILE A 26 -13.59 -19.93 12.83
N GLY A 27 -14.46 -20.90 13.17
CA GLY A 27 -15.91 -20.66 13.29
C GLY A 27 -16.47 -19.95 12.06
N ASP A 28 -17.29 -18.92 12.27
CA ASP A 28 -17.92 -18.14 11.19
C ASP A 28 -17.11 -16.91 10.77
N ARG A 29 -15.81 -16.88 11.07
CA ARG A 29 -14.96 -15.73 10.73
C ARG A 29 -14.68 -15.71 9.24
N THR A 30 -14.85 -14.52 8.65
CA THR A 30 -14.48 -14.30 7.25
C THR A 30 -12.97 -14.40 7.04
N HIS A 31 -12.57 -14.83 5.84
CA HIS A 31 -11.16 -14.94 5.46
C HIS A 31 -10.40 -13.60 5.62
N ILE A 32 -11.06 -12.46 5.39
CA ILE A 32 -10.47 -11.12 5.62
C ILE A 32 -10.16 -10.90 7.10
N SER A 33 -11.11 -11.23 7.99
CA SER A 33 -10.94 -11.10 9.44
C SER A 33 -9.81 -11.98 9.95
N ILE A 34 -9.75 -13.24 9.49
CA ILE A 34 -8.68 -14.19 9.81
C ILE A 34 -7.33 -13.61 9.39
N ARG A 35 -7.19 -13.18 8.13
CA ARG A 35 -5.95 -12.60 7.62
C ARG A 35 -5.48 -11.39 8.44
N TYR A 36 -6.41 -10.51 8.79
CA TYR A 36 -6.11 -9.35 9.65
C TYR A 36 -5.63 -9.78 11.04
N GLN A 37 -6.29 -10.76 11.65
CA GLN A 37 -5.89 -11.27 12.96
C GLN A 37 -4.54 -11.97 12.95
N VAL A 38 -4.24 -12.77 11.91
CA VAL A 38 -2.92 -13.40 11.75
C VAL A 38 -1.82 -12.33 11.66
N TYR A 39 -2.09 -11.22 10.97
CA TYR A 39 -1.18 -10.09 10.90
C TYR A 39 -0.98 -9.42 12.28
N GLN A 40 -2.07 -9.12 13.00
CA GLN A 40 -1.99 -8.54 14.35
C GLN A 40 -1.23 -9.43 15.35
N LEU A 41 -1.39 -10.75 15.23
CA LEU A 41 -0.71 -11.72 16.09
C LEU A 41 0.75 -12.00 15.66
N GLY A 42 1.24 -11.38 14.57
CA GLY A 42 2.58 -11.59 14.05
C GLY A 42 2.84 -12.99 13.48
N LEU A 43 1.78 -13.78 13.22
CA LEU A 43 1.88 -15.19 12.83
C LEU A 43 2.20 -15.39 11.35
N TYR A 44 2.01 -14.37 10.50
CA TYR A 44 2.27 -14.45 9.06
C TYR A 44 3.64 -13.93 8.63
N ILE A 45 4.47 -13.46 9.57
CA ILE A 45 5.76 -12.87 9.22
C ILE A 45 6.81 -13.97 9.26
N LYS A 46 6.99 -14.69 8.15
CA LYS A 46 8.23 -15.45 7.94
C LYS A 46 9.38 -14.44 8.06
N ARG A 47 10.20 -14.54 9.11
CA ARG A 47 11.40 -13.70 9.24
C ARG A 47 12.29 -13.94 8.03
N TRP A 48 12.92 -12.88 7.52
CA TRP A 48 13.86 -13.00 6.40
C TRP A 48 15.10 -13.75 6.90
N LYS A 49 15.42 -14.87 6.27
CA LYS A 49 16.65 -15.61 6.51
C LYS A 49 17.82 -14.86 5.87
N ARG A 50 19.02 -15.06 6.42
CA ARG A 50 20.24 -14.45 5.87
C ARG A 50 20.49 -14.89 4.43
N SER A 51 20.25 -16.16 4.10
CA SER A 51 20.35 -16.68 2.73
C SER A 51 19.40 -16.01 1.74
N GLU A 52 18.14 -15.76 2.14
CA GLU A 52 17.18 -15.01 1.30
C GLU A 52 17.65 -13.58 1.03
N LEU A 53 18.31 -12.96 2.00
CA LEU A 53 18.86 -11.60 1.83
C LEU A 53 20.06 -11.59 0.90
N THR A 54 20.98 -12.55 1.04
CA THR A 54 22.12 -12.69 0.13
C THR A 54 21.67 -12.90 -1.31
N ILE A 55 20.63 -13.71 -1.54
CA ILE A 55 20.03 -13.89 -2.87
C ILE A 55 19.45 -12.58 -3.39
N LEU A 56 18.70 -11.85 -2.55
CA LEU A 56 18.10 -10.58 -2.92
C LEU A 56 19.17 -9.53 -3.27
N GLU A 57 20.21 -9.40 -2.46
CA GLU A 57 21.33 -8.48 -2.67
C GLU A 57 22.05 -8.79 -3.98
N LYS A 58 22.42 -10.06 -4.20
CA LYS A 58 23.07 -10.51 -5.43
C LYS A 58 22.23 -10.15 -6.65
N LEU A 59 20.96 -10.55 -6.69
CA LEU A 59 20.11 -10.32 -7.87
C LEU A 59 19.85 -8.82 -8.14
N VAL A 60 19.72 -7.99 -7.10
CA VAL A 60 19.59 -6.55 -7.28
C VAL A 60 20.91 -5.92 -7.76
N SER A 61 22.05 -6.40 -7.27
CA SER A 61 23.37 -5.94 -7.73
C SER A 61 23.64 -6.30 -9.20
N GLU A 62 23.05 -7.40 -9.69
CA GLU A 62 23.01 -7.78 -11.12
C GLU A 62 22.03 -6.93 -11.95
N GLY A 63 21.37 -5.93 -11.35
CA GLY A 63 20.47 -5.00 -12.03
C GLY A 63 19.01 -5.46 -12.12
N LYS A 64 18.65 -6.63 -11.57
CA LYS A 64 17.25 -7.07 -11.58
C LYS A 64 16.41 -6.20 -10.67
N LYS A 65 15.21 -5.84 -11.14
CA LYS A 65 14.28 -5.08 -10.30
C LYS A 65 13.61 -6.00 -9.28
N PRO A 66 13.20 -5.50 -8.09
CA PRO A 66 12.59 -6.35 -7.07
C PRO A 66 11.30 -7.09 -7.48
N TRP A 67 10.61 -6.63 -8.53
CA TRP A 67 9.43 -7.32 -9.07
C TRP A 67 9.77 -8.44 -10.06
N GLU A 68 11.00 -8.48 -10.58
CA GLU A 68 11.51 -9.55 -11.45
C GLU A 68 12.12 -10.71 -10.63
N ILE A 69 12.44 -10.48 -9.35
CA ILE A 69 13.06 -11.45 -8.47
C ILE A 69 12.00 -12.41 -7.89
N ASP A 70 12.28 -13.72 -7.89
CA ASP A 70 11.51 -14.73 -7.16
C ASP A 70 12.33 -15.36 -6.05
N ILE A 71 11.78 -15.35 -4.84
CA ILE A 71 12.32 -16.03 -3.67
C ILE A 71 11.21 -16.95 -3.15
N PRO A 72 11.45 -18.27 -3.05
CA PRO A 72 10.42 -19.22 -2.62
C PRO A 72 9.74 -18.82 -1.32
N GLY A 73 8.41 -18.80 -1.32
CA GLY A 73 7.61 -18.41 -0.15
C GLY A 73 7.57 -16.90 0.13
N ARG A 74 8.07 -16.05 -0.77
CA ARG A 74 7.95 -14.59 -0.71
C ARG A 74 7.08 -14.09 -1.85
N THR A 75 6.24 -13.10 -1.54
CA THR A 75 5.48 -12.38 -2.58
C THR A 75 6.36 -11.29 -3.18
N LYS A 76 6.10 -10.90 -4.43
CA LYS A 76 6.79 -9.77 -5.09
C LYS A 76 6.72 -8.48 -4.26
N ILE A 77 5.58 -8.25 -3.60
CA ILE A 77 5.39 -7.10 -2.68
C ILE A 77 6.32 -7.21 -1.48
N ALA A 78 6.43 -8.39 -0.86
CA ALA A 78 7.34 -8.61 0.27
C ALA A 78 8.81 -8.42 -0.14
N ILE A 79 9.20 -8.93 -1.31
CA ILE A 79 10.54 -8.79 -1.89
C ILE A 79 10.86 -7.31 -2.10
N ARG A 80 9.99 -6.57 -2.80
CA ARG A 80 10.13 -5.13 -3.02
C ARG A 80 10.25 -4.35 -1.71
N ASN A 81 9.34 -4.59 -0.77
CA ASN A 81 9.36 -3.88 0.51
C ASN A 81 10.61 -4.19 1.33
N LYS A 82 11.11 -5.43 1.28
CA LYS A 82 12.36 -5.78 1.96
C LYS A 82 13.56 -5.11 1.31
N ALA A 83 13.65 -5.12 -0.02
CA ALA A 83 14.73 -4.47 -0.76
C ALA A 83 14.80 -2.97 -0.45
N ILE A 84 13.65 -2.30 -0.33
CA ILE A 84 13.59 -0.88 0.07
C ILE A 84 14.04 -0.67 1.52
N ARG A 85 13.52 -1.46 2.46
CA ARG A 85 13.83 -1.32 3.90
C ARG A 85 15.26 -1.70 4.27
N ALA A 86 15.87 -2.61 3.51
CA ALA A 86 17.26 -2.99 3.65
C ALA A 86 18.21 -2.07 2.85
N GLU A 87 17.67 -1.04 2.20
CA GLU A 87 18.41 -0.08 1.35
C GLU A 87 19.16 -0.69 0.15
N ILE A 88 18.95 -1.97 -0.14
CA ILE A 88 19.49 -2.69 -1.30
C ILE A 88 18.96 -2.08 -2.61
N TRP A 89 17.71 -1.62 -2.60
CA TRP A 89 17.07 -1.03 -3.77
C TRP A 89 16.33 0.25 -3.42
N LYS A 90 16.66 1.34 -4.13
CA LYS A 90 15.99 2.63 -3.98
C LYS A 90 15.09 2.88 -5.19
N PRO A 91 13.76 3.02 -5.01
CA PRO A 91 12.89 3.40 -6.11
C PRO A 91 13.35 4.75 -6.65
N LYS A 92 13.41 4.89 -7.97
CA LYS A 92 13.52 6.22 -8.59
C LYS A 92 12.40 7.08 -8.03
N ARG A 93 12.75 8.23 -7.45
CA ARG A 93 11.76 9.19 -6.97
C ARG A 93 10.89 9.54 -8.17
N ARG A 94 9.59 9.29 -8.09
CA ARG A 94 8.67 9.81 -9.09
C ARG A 94 8.81 11.32 -9.07
N HIS A 95 9.02 11.94 -10.24
CA HIS A 95 8.93 13.39 -10.35
C HIS A 95 7.50 13.78 -9.99
N ILE A 96 7.33 14.35 -8.80
CA ILE A 96 6.05 14.89 -8.36
C ILE A 96 5.90 16.22 -9.09
N HIS A 97 4.98 16.28 -10.05
CA HIS A 97 4.66 17.55 -10.68
C HIS A 97 4.07 18.48 -9.60
N GLN A 98 4.76 19.58 -9.29
CA GLN A 98 4.28 20.52 -8.28
C GLN A 98 3.11 21.33 -8.84
N TRP A 99 2.15 21.68 -7.98
CA TRP A 99 1.02 22.54 -8.37
C TRP A 99 1.51 23.97 -8.53
N LYS A 100 1.39 24.53 -9.74
CA LYS A 100 1.70 25.94 -10.00
C LYS A 100 0.63 26.82 -9.37
N THR A 101 1.01 28.05 -8.99
CA THR A 101 0.08 29.02 -8.39
C THR A 101 -1.17 29.26 -9.24
N ALA A 102 -1.01 29.36 -10.56
CA ALA A 102 -2.13 29.53 -11.49
C ALA A 102 -3.09 28.31 -11.50
N GLU A 103 -2.55 27.09 -11.50
CA GLU A 103 -3.37 25.87 -11.41
C GLU A 103 -4.17 25.84 -10.09
N VAL A 104 -3.54 26.22 -8.98
CA VAL A 104 -4.20 26.27 -7.67
C VAL A 104 -5.32 27.30 -7.65
N ARG A 105 -5.12 28.51 -8.21
CA ARG A 105 -6.18 29.52 -8.30
C ARG A 105 -7.37 29.02 -9.12
N ASN A 106 -7.10 28.41 -10.28
CA ASN A 106 -8.15 27.86 -11.12
C ASN A 106 -8.91 26.73 -10.40
N LEU A 107 -8.18 25.86 -9.68
CA LEU A 107 -8.78 24.79 -8.88
C LEU A 107 -9.73 25.35 -7.81
N ILE A 108 -9.31 26.40 -7.10
CA ILE A 108 -10.13 27.07 -6.08
C ILE A 108 -11.41 27.63 -6.71
N HIS A 109 -11.29 28.32 -7.84
CA HIS A 109 -12.44 28.90 -8.54
C HIS A 109 -13.43 27.81 -8.99
N LEU A 110 -12.95 26.77 -9.69
CA LEU A 110 -13.81 25.71 -10.21
C LEU A 110 -14.55 24.94 -9.10
N VAL A 111 -13.91 24.74 -7.94
CA VAL A 111 -14.56 24.03 -6.83
C VAL A 111 -15.47 24.94 -6.02
N SER A 112 -15.03 26.14 -5.67
CA SER A 112 -15.77 27.01 -4.73
C SER A 112 -16.88 27.78 -5.43
N VAL A 113 -16.66 28.20 -6.68
CA VAL A 113 -17.61 29.00 -7.46
C VAL A 113 -18.44 28.12 -8.37
N CYS A 114 -17.81 27.17 -9.07
CA CYS A 114 -18.52 26.34 -10.05
C CYS A 114 -19.01 24.99 -9.49
N GLY A 115 -18.73 24.67 -8.22
CA GLY A 115 -19.21 23.45 -7.56
C GLY A 115 -18.61 22.14 -8.09
N TYR A 116 -17.45 22.19 -8.77
CA TYR A 116 -16.84 20.98 -9.31
C TYR A 116 -16.29 20.07 -8.20
N THR A 117 -16.34 18.76 -8.44
CA THR A 117 -15.69 17.74 -7.61
C THR A 117 -14.37 17.30 -8.23
N ALA A 118 -13.50 16.65 -7.46
CA ALA A 118 -12.27 16.06 -8.01
C ALA A 118 -12.55 15.13 -9.20
N ARG A 119 -13.65 14.36 -9.13
CA ARG A 119 -14.07 13.45 -10.18
C ARG A 119 -14.50 14.20 -11.44
N SER A 120 -15.32 15.24 -11.31
CA SER A 120 -15.74 16.03 -12.47
C SER A 120 -14.57 16.77 -13.10
N LEU A 121 -13.65 17.33 -12.31
CA LEU A 121 -12.43 17.97 -12.83
C LEU A 121 -11.55 17.02 -13.62
N PHE A 122 -11.40 15.78 -13.13
CA PHE A 122 -10.63 14.74 -13.81
C PHE A 122 -11.29 14.29 -15.12
N LEU A 123 -12.59 13.98 -15.09
CA LEU A 123 -13.33 13.51 -16.27
C LEU A 123 -13.43 14.56 -17.38
N ASN A 124 -13.47 15.84 -17.01
CA ASN A 124 -13.47 16.95 -17.97
C ASN A 124 -12.06 17.44 -18.33
N GLU A 125 -11.01 16.70 -17.92
CA GLU A 125 -9.60 17.00 -18.23
C GLU A 125 -9.17 18.45 -17.93
N ARG A 126 -9.78 19.08 -16.90
CA ARG A 126 -9.52 20.50 -16.57
C ARG A 126 -8.08 20.77 -16.12
N PHE A 127 -7.36 19.72 -15.72
CA PHE A 127 -5.96 19.76 -15.34
C PHE A 127 -5.18 18.65 -16.06
N PRO A 128 -4.76 18.86 -17.32
CA PRO A 128 -4.07 17.85 -18.10
C PRO A 128 -2.76 17.42 -17.39
N GLY A 129 -2.49 16.12 -17.40
CA GLY A 129 -1.35 15.53 -16.70
C GLY A 129 -1.52 15.38 -15.18
N ARG A 130 -2.67 15.76 -14.61
CA ARG A 130 -3.00 15.49 -13.20
C ARG A 130 -3.88 14.24 -13.11
N SER A 131 -3.51 13.32 -12.22
CA SER A 131 -4.40 12.21 -11.85
C SER A 131 -5.49 12.69 -10.90
N ILE A 132 -6.61 11.94 -10.85
CA ILE A 132 -7.68 12.17 -9.88
C ILE A 132 -7.18 12.19 -8.43
N ASP A 133 -6.18 11.37 -8.10
CA ASP A 133 -5.55 11.34 -6.78
C ASP A 133 -4.79 12.63 -6.48
N SER A 134 -4.08 13.18 -7.47
CA SER A 134 -3.36 14.45 -7.34
C SER A 134 -4.33 15.61 -7.08
N ILE A 135 -5.42 15.67 -7.84
CA ILE A 135 -6.50 16.67 -7.68
C ILE A 135 -7.14 16.52 -6.30
N SER A 136 -7.57 15.31 -5.93
CA SER A 136 -8.20 15.02 -4.64
C SER A 136 -7.28 15.34 -3.46
N GLN A 137 -5.99 15.04 -3.57
CA GLN A 137 -5.01 15.38 -2.54
C GLN A 137 -4.84 16.90 -2.41
N GLN A 138 -4.81 17.64 -3.52
CA GLN A 138 -4.70 19.10 -3.48
C GLN A 138 -5.95 19.75 -2.87
N LEU A 139 -7.15 19.29 -3.23
CA LEU A 139 -8.40 19.75 -2.61
C LEU A 139 -8.41 19.51 -1.10
N ARG A 140 -7.99 18.32 -0.64
CA ARG A 140 -7.85 18.04 0.80
C ARG A 140 -6.88 19.01 1.49
N ARG A 141 -5.79 19.39 0.83
CA ARG A 141 -4.84 20.38 1.37
C ARG A 141 -5.45 21.78 1.45
N LEU A 142 -6.22 22.19 0.44
CA LEU A 142 -6.90 23.48 0.42
C LEU A 142 -8.00 23.55 1.50
N ARG A 143 -8.78 22.48 1.68
CA ARG A 143 -9.77 22.37 2.77
C ARG A 143 -9.14 22.45 4.15
N ARG A 144 -8.03 21.73 4.38
CA ARG A 144 -7.27 21.83 5.66
C ARG A 144 -6.74 23.23 5.95
N LYS A 145 -6.56 24.06 4.93
CA LYS A 145 -6.14 25.46 5.04
C LYS A 145 -7.33 26.43 5.09
N ASN A 146 -8.57 25.92 5.11
CA ASN A 146 -9.82 26.70 5.06
C ASN A 146 -9.91 27.64 3.85
N ILE A 147 -9.28 27.28 2.72
CA ILE A 147 -9.31 28.10 1.49
C ILE A 147 -10.57 27.78 0.66
N ILE A 148 -11.05 26.54 0.75
CA ILE A 148 -12.25 26.06 0.06
C ILE A 148 -13.09 25.26 1.05
N ILE A 149 -14.40 25.22 0.81
CA ILE A 149 -15.40 24.56 1.67
C ILE A 149 -15.59 23.09 1.24
#